data_AF-A0A932G741-F1
#
_entry.id   AF-A0A932G741-F1
#
_cell.length_a   1.000
_cell.length_b   1.000
_cell.length_c   1.000
_cell.angle_alpha   90.00
_cell.angle_beta   90.00
_cell.angle_gamma   90.00
#
_symmetry.space_group_name_H-M   'P 1'
#
loop_
_entity.id
_entity.type
_entity.pdbx_description
1 polymer ?
#
loop_
_entity_poly.entity_id
_entity_poly.type
_entity_poly.pdbx_seq_one_letter_code
_entity_poly.pdbx_strand_id
1 'polypeptide(L)'
;MPPSSHLDKLEAAIRNPKCERDDVRLLEDARERYQSWKASLAALRSKGRKRIAEMTRLLNEYKDFLEVELIARRGSAFLKRQKGQLKLDNSVLEEFLVELVQPGILDGLPEFPLTIGPTTAFMSLSFAPPALRALNDAPIVALKVKDQDFIIGTEIHYRFSPDPDFTPGKTASGSLSLAVLAAECKVNLDKTMFQEAAGTAARLKQGCPYSQYYILNEYLDMEAEDCRLTAIDNVFLLRHAKRLPFEKRSVHEEIRRQHEQSPIDAEVVWLFVEKIQAFISAAWYDPGKAIQRGSFV
;
A
#
# COMPACT_ATOMS: atom_id res chain seq x y z
N MET A 1 13.49 -9.67 -5.92
CA MET A 1 12.72 -10.20 -4.78
C MET A 1 11.59 -9.22 -4.49
N PRO A 2 10.37 -9.69 -4.17
CA PRO A 2 9.31 -8.78 -3.72
C PRO A 2 9.78 -8.00 -2.48
N PRO A 3 9.32 -6.76 -2.27
CA PRO A 3 9.74 -5.96 -1.12
C PRO A 3 9.32 -6.63 0.19
N SER A 4 10.28 -6.88 1.09
CA SER A 4 10.09 -7.47 2.42
C SER A 4 9.79 -6.40 3.48
N SER A 5 8.81 -5.54 3.17
CA SER A 5 8.57 -4.31 3.92
C SER A 5 8.38 -4.53 5.42
N HIS A 6 7.71 -5.61 5.82
CA HIS A 6 7.46 -5.91 7.23
C HIS A 6 8.70 -6.46 7.94
N LEU A 7 9.42 -7.39 7.30
CA LEU A 7 10.69 -7.91 7.83
C LEU A 7 11.68 -6.78 8.07
N ASP A 8 11.78 -5.84 7.14
CA ASP A 8 12.68 -4.69 7.26
C ASP A 8 12.32 -3.82 8.48
N LYS A 9 11.02 -3.67 8.79
CA LYS A 9 10.56 -2.96 10.00
C LYS A 9 10.86 -3.74 11.27
N LEU A 10 10.65 -5.05 11.28
CA LEU A 10 11.00 -5.90 12.42
C LEU A 10 12.50 -5.81 12.71
N GLU A 11 13.35 -5.94 11.69
CA GLU A 11 14.79 -5.85 11.83
C GLU A 11 15.26 -4.47 12.29
N ALA A 12 14.66 -3.40 11.74
CA ALA A 12 14.94 -2.04 12.19
C ALA A 12 14.55 -1.84 13.66
N ALA A 13 13.42 -2.41 14.10
CA ALA A 13 12.98 -2.37 15.49
C ALA A 13 13.91 -3.19 16.41
N ILE A 14 14.39 -4.36 15.98
CA ILE A 14 15.37 -5.17 16.73
C ILE A 14 16.68 -4.39 16.96
N ARG A 15 17.14 -3.66 15.94
CA ARG A 15 18.35 -2.81 16.02
C ARG A 15 18.12 -1.48 16.72
N ASN A 16 16.89 -1.15 17.11
CA ASN A 16 16.58 0.15 17.72
C ASN A 16 17.15 0.19 19.15
N PRO A 17 18.04 1.15 19.48
CA PRO A 17 18.65 1.24 20.80
C PRO A 17 17.65 1.55 21.93
N LYS A 18 16.42 1.96 21.60
CA LYS A 18 15.34 2.18 22.57
C LYS A 18 14.54 0.90 22.88
N CYS A 19 14.70 -0.16 22.10
CA CYS A 19 14.14 -1.47 22.42
C CYS A 19 15.04 -2.12 23.47
N GLU A 20 14.49 -2.35 24.66
CA GLU A 20 15.21 -3.04 25.74
C GLU A 20 15.39 -4.53 25.41
N ARG A 21 16.23 -5.22 26.19
CA ARG A 21 16.56 -6.63 25.94
C ARG A 21 15.34 -7.54 25.81
N ASP A 22 14.31 -7.30 26.61
CA ASP A 22 13.07 -8.11 26.55
C ASP A 22 12.22 -7.75 25.32
N ASP A 23 12.18 -6.47 24.90
CA ASP A 23 11.54 -6.09 23.62
C ASP A 23 12.27 -6.72 22.44
N VAL A 24 13.61 -6.75 22.45
CA VAL A 24 14.41 -7.41 21.41
C VAL A 24 14.06 -8.89 21.31
N ARG A 25 13.98 -9.61 22.43
CA ARG A 25 13.56 -11.01 22.46
C ARG A 25 12.16 -11.21 21.87
N LEU A 26 11.21 -10.35 22.25
CA LEU A 26 9.86 -10.40 21.68
C LEU A 26 9.90 -10.15 20.16
N LEU A 27 10.66 -9.18 19.68
CA LEU A 27 10.77 -8.89 18.25
C LEU A 27 11.49 -10.02 17.48
N GLU A 28 12.40 -10.76 18.11
CA GLU A 28 12.97 -11.99 17.56
C GLU A 28 11.90 -13.10 17.43
N ASP A 29 11.04 -13.29 18.43
CA ASP A 29 9.87 -14.19 18.33
C ASP A 29 8.95 -13.76 17.17
N ALA A 30 8.73 -12.43 17.00
CA ALA A 30 7.94 -11.89 15.89
C ALA A 30 8.55 -12.21 14.53
N ARG A 31 9.88 -12.10 14.42
CA ARG A 31 10.63 -12.43 13.20
C ARG A 31 10.52 -13.92 12.86
N GLU A 32 10.63 -14.80 13.85
CA GLU A 32 10.44 -16.24 13.64
C GLU A 32 9.02 -16.57 13.19
N ARG A 33 8.01 -15.98 13.85
CA ARG A 33 6.62 -16.18 13.45
C ARG A 33 6.34 -15.61 12.06
N TYR A 34 6.95 -14.49 11.70
CA TYR A 34 6.88 -13.93 10.35
C TYR A 34 7.41 -14.92 9.31
N GLN A 35 8.57 -15.53 9.54
CA GLN A 35 9.13 -16.52 8.63
C GLN A 35 8.18 -17.72 8.45
N SER A 36 7.57 -18.19 9.54
CA SER A 36 6.54 -19.24 9.47
C SER A 36 5.32 -18.80 8.65
N TRP A 37 4.83 -17.57 8.85
CA TRP A 37 3.70 -17.02 8.10
C TRP A 37 3.99 -16.96 6.60
N LYS A 38 5.17 -16.45 6.21
CA LYS A 38 5.62 -16.43 4.81
C LYS A 38 5.75 -17.83 4.21
N ALA A 39 6.33 -18.77 4.96
CA ALA A 39 6.44 -20.16 4.53
C ALA A 39 5.05 -20.80 4.32
N SER A 40 4.10 -20.54 5.21
CA SER A 40 2.72 -21.02 5.08
C SER A 40 2.01 -20.42 3.87
N LEU A 41 2.18 -19.12 3.60
CA LEU A 41 1.63 -18.47 2.40
C LEU A 41 2.21 -19.10 1.11
N ALA A 42 3.54 -19.27 1.06
CA ALA A 42 4.23 -19.88 -0.08
C ALA A 42 3.85 -21.36 -0.29
N ALA A 43 3.45 -22.07 0.76
CA ALA A 43 3.01 -23.45 0.70
C ALA A 43 1.59 -23.62 0.12
N LEU A 44 0.79 -22.56 0.05
CA LEU A 44 -0.58 -22.66 -0.50
C LEU A 44 -0.57 -23.03 -1.98
N ARG A 45 -1.49 -23.94 -2.36
CA ARG A 45 -1.68 -24.43 -3.74
C ARG A 45 -3.07 -24.14 -4.31
N SER A 46 -4.01 -23.76 -3.45
CA SER A 46 -5.33 -23.26 -3.86
C SER A 46 -5.20 -22.02 -4.75
N LYS A 47 -6.29 -21.66 -5.45
CA LYS A 47 -6.36 -20.51 -6.34
C LYS A 47 -7.61 -19.66 -6.08
N GLY A 48 -7.59 -18.42 -6.57
CA GLY A 48 -8.72 -17.49 -6.55
C GLY A 48 -9.29 -17.30 -5.14
N ARG A 49 -10.61 -17.20 -5.03
CA ARG A 49 -11.31 -16.93 -3.75
C ARG A 49 -10.95 -17.88 -2.62
N LYS A 50 -10.79 -19.18 -2.90
CA LYS A 50 -10.35 -20.16 -1.89
C LYS A 50 -8.95 -19.82 -1.35
N ARG A 51 -8.02 -19.45 -2.22
CA ARG A 51 -6.68 -19.02 -1.81
C ARG A 51 -6.74 -17.77 -0.95
N ILE A 52 -7.57 -16.80 -1.31
CA ILE A 52 -7.76 -15.57 -0.53
C ILE A 52 -8.30 -15.87 0.87
N ALA A 53 -9.25 -16.79 1.02
CA ALA A 53 -9.74 -17.21 2.34
C ALA A 53 -8.62 -17.84 3.19
N GLU A 54 -7.81 -18.74 2.60
CA GLU A 54 -6.69 -19.37 3.30
C GLU A 54 -5.58 -18.37 3.66
N MET A 55 -5.25 -17.44 2.76
CA MET A 55 -4.28 -16.36 2.99
C MET A 55 -4.75 -15.41 4.09
N THR A 56 -6.03 -15.04 4.09
CA THR A 56 -6.61 -14.14 5.09
C THR A 56 -6.66 -14.79 6.47
N ARG A 57 -6.91 -16.11 6.55
CA ARG A 57 -6.78 -16.85 7.81
C ARG A 57 -5.34 -16.78 8.34
N LEU A 58 -4.35 -17.04 7.50
CA LEU A 58 -2.93 -16.96 7.90
C LEU A 58 -2.51 -15.53 8.31
N LEU A 59 -3.06 -14.52 7.64
CA LEU A 59 -2.88 -13.11 8.02
C LEU A 59 -3.45 -12.83 9.41
N ASN A 60 -4.69 -13.25 9.69
CA ASN A 60 -5.30 -13.09 11.02
C ASN A 60 -4.47 -13.80 12.09
N GLU A 61 -4.06 -15.05 11.86
CA GLU A 61 -3.20 -15.79 12.80
C GLU A 61 -1.89 -15.07 13.12
N TYR A 62 -1.27 -14.47 12.10
CA TYR A 62 -0.05 -13.69 12.28
C TYR A 62 -0.32 -12.38 13.05
N LYS A 63 -1.36 -11.63 12.68
CA LYS A 63 -1.71 -10.37 13.34
C LYS A 63 -2.18 -10.57 14.78
N ASP A 64 -2.93 -11.64 15.07
CA ASP A 64 -3.34 -11.97 16.44
C ASP A 64 -2.12 -12.27 17.31
N PHE A 65 -1.15 -13.02 16.78
CA PHE A 65 0.11 -13.24 17.48
C PHE A 65 0.88 -11.93 17.71
N LEU A 66 1.08 -11.13 16.67
CA LEU A 66 1.90 -9.92 16.75
C LEU A 66 1.25 -8.83 17.60
N GLU A 67 -0.02 -8.53 17.34
CA GLU A 67 -0.70 -7.36 17.90
C GLU A 67 -1.30 -7.66 19.28
N VAL A 68 -1.86 -8.86 19.47
CA VAL A 68 -2.52 -9.25 20.73
C VAL A 68 -1.54 -9.94 21.68
N GLU A 69 -0.99 -11.10 21.29
CA GLU A 69 -0.19 -11.93 22.21
C GLU A 69 1.21 -11.37 22.48
N LEU A 70 1.79 -10.64 21.52
CA LEU A 70 3.13 -10.09 21.63
C LEU A 70 3.08 -8.64 22.08
N ILE A 71 2.56 -7.72 21.27
CA ILE A 71 2.60 -6.28 21.58
C ILE A 71 1.67 -5.92 22.74
N ALA A 72 0.37 -6.24 22.66
CA ALA A 72 -0.59 -5.81 23.69
C ALA A 72 -0.38 -6.53 25.02
N ARG A 73 -0.09 -7.83 25.01
CA ARG A 73 0.09 -8.62 26.24
C ARG A 73 1.48 -8.45 26.84
N ARG A 74 2.53 -8.71 26.07
CA ARG A 74 3.91 -8.86 26.56
C ARG A 74 4.81 -7.64 26.32
N GLY A 75 4.46 -6.78 25.35
CA GLY A 75 5.28 -5.64 24.96
C GLY A 75 5.49 -4.62 26.09
N SER A 76 6.67 -4.01 26.11
CA SER A 76 6.98 -2.92 27.03
C SER A 76 6.08 -1.69 26.77
N ALA A 77 6.11 -0.71 27.68
CA ALA A 77 5.47 0.58 27.46
C ALA A 77 6.03 1.32 26.24
N PHE A 78 7.30 1.09 25.87
CA PHE A 78 7.87 1.63 24.65
C PHE A 78 7.23 0.99 23.42
N LEU A 79 7.27 -0.35 23.32
CA LEU A 79 6.76 -1.08 22.15
C LEU A 79 5.26 -0.80 21.92
N LYS A 80 4.45 -0.81 22.99
CA LYS A 80 3.01 -0.51 22.93
C LYS A 80 2.71 0.89 22.39
N ARG A 81 3.48 1.90 22.81
CA ARG A 81 3.28 3.30 22.38
C ARG A 81 3.87 3.60 21.02
N GLN A 82 4.90 2.87 20.61
CA GLN A 82 5.70 3.19 19.43
C GLN A 82 5.43 2.27 18.24
N LYS A 83 4.57 1.26 18.38
CA LYS A 83 4.24 0.31 17.30
C LYS A 83 3.89 0.97 15.97
N GLY A 84 3.10 2.05 15.98
CA GLY A 84 2.70 2.79 14.78
C GLY A 84 3.86 3.59 14.16
N GLN A 85 4.74 4.16 14.99
CA GLN A 85 5.94 4.87 14.50
C GLN A 85 6.98 3.89 13.95
N LEU A 86 7.10 2.72 14.56
CA LEU A 86 7.92 1.61 14.07
C LEU A 86 7.28 0.90 12.85
N LYS A 87 6.03 1.25 12.51
CA LYS A 87 5.20 0.64 11.47
C LYS A 87 5.06 -0.88 11.61
N LEU A 88 5.08 -1.43 12.83
CA LEU A 88 5.05 -2.88 13.05
C LEU A 88 3.71 -3.51 12.67
N ASP A 89 2.60 -2.78 12.82
CA ASP A 89 1.25 -3.22 12.50
C ASP A 89 0.90 -2.95 11.02
N ASN A 90 1.09 -1.71 10.55
CA ASN A 90 0.74 -1.31 9.18
C ASN A 90 1.51 -2.09 8.10
N SER A 91 2.82 -2.33 8.30
CA SER A 91 3.64 -2.99 7.28
C SER A 91 3.25 -4.45 7.02
N VAL A 92 2.51 -5.09 7.93
CA VAL A 92 1.96 -6.43 7.70
C VAL A 92 0.96 -6.42 6.54
N LEU A 93 0.07 -5.43 6.50
CA LEU A 93 -0.90 -5.29 5.41
C LEU A 93 -0.19 -4.89 4.12
N GLU A 94 0.74 -3.94 4.18
CA GLU A 94 1.58 -3.54 3.03
C GLU A 94 2.18 -4.78 2.33
N GLU A 95 2.81 -5.67 3.10
CA GLU A 95 3.41 -6.88 2.55
C GLU A 95 2.39 -7.93 2.12
N PHE A 96 1.27 -8.06 2.84
CA PHE A 96 0.18 -8.95 2.46
C PHE A 96 -0.41 -8.59 1.08
N LEU A 97 -0.54 -7.30 0.75
CA LEU A 97 -1.06 -6.88 -0.56
C LEU A 97 -0.12 -7.25 -1.71
N VAL A 98 1.19 -7.28 -1.47
CA VAL A 98 2.16 -7.77 -2.47
C VAL A 98 1.88 -9.24 -2.80
N GLU A 99 1.56 -10.05 -1.81
CA GLU A 99 1.22 -11.47 -1.99
C GLU A 99 -0.09 -11.69 -2.75
N LEU A 100 -0.95 -10.67 -2.87
CA LEU A 100 -2.18 -10.76 -3.67
C LEU A 100 -1.89 -10.67 -5.18
N VAL A 101 -0.78 -10.06 -5.59
CA VAL A 101 -0.47 -9.82 -7.00
C VAL A 101 0.34 -10.98 -7.58
N GLN A 102 -0.33 -12.10 -7.84
CA GLN A 102 0.29 -13.30 -8.40
C GLN A 102 -0.69 -14.12 -9.28
N PRO A 103 -0.18 -14.97 -10.20
CA PRO A 103 -1.00 -15.80 -11.09
C PRO A 103 -1.92 -16.83 -10.40
N GLY A 104 -1.71 -17.08 -9.10
CA GLY A 104 -2.61 -17.92 -8.30
C GLY A 104 -3.91 -17.21 -7.89
N ILE A 105 -3.99 -15.90 -8.09
CA ILE A 105 -5.05 -15.01 -7.59
C ILE A 105 -5.61 -14.17 -8.72
N LEU A 106 -4.73 -13.55 -9.52
CA LEU A 106 -5.09 -12.65 -10.60
C LEU A 106 -4.73 -13.28 -11.95
N ASP A 107 -5.63 -13.11 -12.91
CA ASP A 107 -5.46 -13.48 -14.31
C ASP A 107 -5.07 -12.25 -15.14
N GLY A 108 -4.30 -12.47 -16.22
CA GLY A 108 -3.96 -11.41 -17.18
C GLY A 108 -2.86 -10.45 -16.72
N LEU A 109 -2.07 -10.82 -15.71
CA LEU A 109 -0.85 -10.07 -15.36
C LEU A 109 0.11 -10.02 -16.56
N PRO A 110 0.75 -8.88 -16.84
CA PRO A 110 1.67 -8.74 -17.95
C PRO A 110 2.96 -9.56 -17.74
N GLU A 111 3.65 -9.87 -18.84
CA GLU A 111 4.93 -10.59 -18.81
C GLU A 111 6.12 -9.71 -18.42
N PHE A 112 5.98 -8.38 -18.51
CA PHE A 112 7.03 -7.44 -18.11
C PHE A 112 7.02 -7.19 -16.59
N PRO A 113 8.15 -6.82 -15.99
CA PRO A 113 8.23 -6.59 -14.56
C PRO A 113 7.37 -5.40 -14.13
N LEU A 114 6.53 -5.63 -13.13
CA LEU A 114 5.75 -4.59 -12.45
C LEU A 114 6.48 -4.10 -11.20
N THR A 115 6.32 -2.81 -10.90
CA THR A 115 6.63 -2.25 -9.59
C THR A 115 5.45 -2.52 -8.67
N ILE A 116 5.65 -3.39 -7.66
CA ILE A 116 4.60 -3.83 -6.74
C ILE A 116 5.07 -3.62 -5.30
N GLY A 117 4.19 -3.07 -4.46
CA GLY A 117 4.44 -2.87 -3.02
C GLY A 117 4.74 -1.43 -2.62
N PRO A 118 5.28 -1.20 -1.41
CA PRO A 118 5.53 0.13 -0.89
C PRO A 118 6.65 0.84 -1.67
N THR A 119 6.35 2.01 -2.22
CA THR A 119 7.32 2.85 -2.94
C THR A 119 6.76 4.25 -3.15
N THR A 120 7.57 5.16 -3.66
CA THR A 120 7.12 6.49 -4.08
C THR A 120 6.37 6.41 -5.41
N ALA A 121 5.26 7.13 -5.54
CA ALA A 121 4.53 7.32 -6.79
C ALA A 121 4.69 8.75 -7.32
N PHE A 122 4.74 8.89 -8.65
CA PHE A 122 4.72 10.16 -9.34
C PHE A 122 3.44 10.95 -9.07
N MET A 123 3.58 12.22 -8.65
CA MET A 123 2.45 13.13 -8.42
C MET A 123 2.40 14.28 -9.43
N SER A 124 3.55 14.91 -9.72
CA SER A 124 3.62 16.00 -10.69
C SER A 124 5.04 16.23 -11.19
N LEU A 125 5.16 16.77 -12.41
CA LEU A 125 6.41 17.21 -13.01
C LEU A 125 6.33 18.71 -13.30
N SER A 126 7.42 19.43 -13.04
CA SER A 126 7.55 20.84 -13.40
C SER A 126 8.96 21.17 -13.86
N PHE A 127 9.10 22.20 -14.71
CA PHE A 127 10.38 22.77 -15.09
C PHE A 127 10.66 24.01 -14.24
N ALA A 128 11.88 24.10 -13.68
CA ALA A 128 12.27 25.17 -12.77
C ALA A 128 13.54 25.89 -13.26
N PRO A 129 13.52 26.58 -14.42
CA PRO A 129 14.69 27.29 -14.90
C PRO A 129 15.06 28.44 -13.95
N PRO A 130 16.36 28.61 -13.62
CA PRO A 130 16.78 29.64 -12.66
C PRO A 130 16.80 31.05 -13.26
N ALA A 131 16.83 31.18 -14.59
CA ALA A 131 16.82 32.43 -15.33
C ALA A 131 16.48 32.21 -16.81
N LEU A 132 16.08 33.26 -17.52
CA LEU A 132 15.77 33.21 -18.97
C LEU A 132 16.93 32.66 -19.80
N ARG A 133 18.18 33.02 -19.46
CA ARG A 133 19.39 32.55 -20.15
C ARG A 133 19.60 31.03 -20.06
N ALA A 134 19.06 30.39 -19.03
CA ALA A 134 19.21 28.95 -18.78
C ALA A 134 18.21 28.10 -19.59
N LEU A 135 17.32 28.72 -20.38
CA LEU A 135 16.37 27.98 -21.21
C LEU A 135 17.02 27.18 -22.35
N ASN A 136 18.28 27.46 -22.68
CA ASN A 136 19.07 26.72 -23.68
C ASN A 136 20.04 25.69 -23.05
N ASP A 137 20.05 25.60 -21.72
CA ASP A 137 20.83 24.62 -20.96
C ASP A 137 19.99 23.35 -20.70
N ALA A 138 20.58 22.35 -20.04
CA ALA A 138 19.83 21.19 -19.58
C ALA A 138 18.65 21.61 -18.66
N PRO A 139 17.40 21.21 -18.96
CA PRO A 139 16.25 21.63 -18.17
C PRO A 139 16.32 21.13 -16.73
N ILE A 140 16.04 22.01 -15.75
CA ILE A 140 15.89 21.59 -14.35
C ILE A 140 14.50 21.00 -14.16
N VAL A 141 14.43 19.69 -13.92
CA VAL A 141 13.18 18.96 -13.70
C VAL A 141 12.93 18.78 -12.22
N ALA A 142 11.82 19.32 -11.72
CA ALA A 142 11.36 19.11 -10.36
C ALA A 142 10.22 18.09 -10.35
N LEU A 143 10.53 16.88 -9.89
CA LEU A 143 9.55 15.83 -9.65
C LEU A 143 9.01 15.94 -8.23
N LYS A 144 7.68 15.90 -8.10
CA LYS A 144 7.03 15.62 -6.82
C LYS A 144 6.57 14.17 -6.81
N VAL A 145 6.93 13.48 -5.74
CA VAL A 145 6.54 12.10 -5.47
C VAL A 145 5.88 12.01 -4.09
N LYS A 146 5.14 10.94 -3.84
CA LYS A 146 4.53 10.64 -2.54
C LYS A 146 4.74 9.17 -2.22
N ASP A 147 5.15 8.87 -0.99
CA ASP A 147 5.20 7.50 -0.49
C ASP A 147 3.79 6.89 -0.52
N GLN A 148 3.68 5.70 -1.09
CA GLN A 148 2.48 4.89 -1.13
C GLN A 148 2.73 3.59 -0.37
N ASP A 149 1.76 3.16 0.43
CA ASP A 149 1.82 1.90 1.18
C ASP A 149 1.80 0.69 0.24
N PHE A 150 1.11 0.80 -0.90
CA PHE A 150 1.10 -0.23 -1.94
C PHE A 150 0.83 0.39 -3.31
N ILE A 151 1.59 -0.02 -4.33
CA ILE A 151 1.27 0.28 -5.73
C ILE A 151 1.28 -0.98 -6.60
N ILE A 152 0.60 -0.89 -7.74
CA ILE A 152 0.90 -1.64 -8.96
C ILE A 152 1.24 -0.60 -10.03
N GLY A 153 2.41 -0.72 -10.63
CA GLY A 153 2.93 0.30 -11.53
C GLY A 153 4.11 -0.16 -12.35
N THR A 154 4.79 0.80 -12.96
CA THR A 154 6.04 0.57 -13.68
C THR A 154 6.94 1.79 -13.55
N GLU A 155 8.24 1.60 -13.74
CA GLU A 155 9.19 2.70 -13.85
C GLU A 155 9.19 3.27 -15.27
N ILE A 156 9.09 4.58 -15.39
CA ILE A 156 9.18 5.31 -16.66
C ILE A 156 10.44 6.15 -16.65
N HIS A 157 11.28 5.97 -17.66
CA HIS A 157 12.45 6.81 -17.91
C HIS A 157 12.10 7.97 -18.84
N TYR A 158 12.67 9.15 -18.57
CA TYR A 158 12.46 10.34 -19.40
C TYR A 158 13.78 11.04 -19.72
N ARG A 159 13.75 11.80 -20.83
CA ARG A 159 14.80 12.75 -21.23
C ARG A 159 14.15 14.05 -21.72
N PHE A 160 14.70 15.19 -21.31
CA PHE A 160 14.28 16.51 -21.77
C PHE A 160 15.50 17.31 -22.23
N SER A 161 15.38 17.97 -23.38
CA SER A 161 16.44 18.76 -23.98
C SER A 161 15.82 19.91 -24.80
N PRO A 162 16.37 21.14 -24.75
CA PRO A 162 16.03 22.18 -25.72
C PRO A 162 16.71 21.93 -27.09
N ASP A 163 17.70 21.02 -27.13
CA ASP A 163 18.43 20.62 -28.32
C ASP A 163 17.81 19.32 -28.90
N PRO A 164 17.32 19.32 -30.16
CA PRO A 164 16.67 18.17 -30.78
C PRO A 164 17.59 16.95 -30.93
N ASP A 165 18.91 17.15 -30.94
CA ASP A 165 19.88 16.05 -31.03
C ASP A 165 20.17 15.40 -29.66
N PHE A 166 19.54 15.89 -28.58
CA PHE A 166 19.73 15.42 -27.21
C PHE A 166 21.21 15.34 -26.80
N THR A 167 21.97 16.40 -27.14
CA THR A 167 23.38 16.54 -26.74
C THR A 167 23.52 16.35 -25.22
N PRO A 168 24.46 15.52 -24.73
CA PRO A 168 24.55 15.17 -23.31
C PRO A 168 24.61 16.39 -22.36
N GLY A 169 25.34 17.45 -22.73
CA GLY A 169 25.45 18.67 -21.92
C GLY A 169 24.17 19.52 -21.85
N LYS A 170 23.18 19.24 -22.71
CA LYS A 170 21.88 19.94 -22.77
C LYS A 170 20.71 19.03 -22.41
N THR A 171 20.96 17.79 -22.00
CA THR A 171 19.91 16.83 -21.74
C THR A 171 19.81 16.50 -20.26
N ALA A 172 18.64 16.74 -19.67
CA ALA A 172 18.28 16.20 -18.39
C ALA A 172 17.63 14.82 -18.58
N SER A 173 17.99 13.85 -17.74
CA SER A 173 17.44 12.49 -17.77
C SER A 173 17.06 12.05 -16.36
N GLY A 174 16.10 11.14 -16.24
CA GLY A 174 15.71 10.57 -14.95
C GLY A 174 14.69 9.45 -15.12
N SER A 175 14.16 9.00 -13.99
CA SER A 175 13.05 8.04 -13.94
C SER A 175 12.02 8.43 -12.89
N LEU A 176 10.83 7.89 -13.03
CA LEU A 176 9.72 8.03 -12.08
C LEU A 176 8.95 6.72 -12.00
N SER A 177 8.38 6.42 -10.83
CA SER A 177 7.45 5.30 -10.67
C SER A 177 6.03 5.77 -10.98
N LEU A 178 5.46 5.26 -12.05
CA LEU A 178 4.06 5.48 -12.41
C LEU A 178 3.19 4.42 -11.75
N ALA A 179 2.43 4.82 -10.74
CA ALA A 179 1.41 3.97 -10.14
C ALA A 179 0.11 4.05 -10.97
N VAL A 180 -0.34 2.90 -11.47
CA VAL A 180 -1.64 2.77 -12.16
C VAL A 180 -2.71 2.22 -11.21
N LEU A 181 -2.29 1.63 -10.10
CA LEU A 181 -3.13 1.36 -8.96
C LEU A 181 -2.33 1.67 -7.70
N ALA A 182 -2.94 2.31 -6.72
CA ALA A 182 -2.34 2.56 -5.42
C ALA A 182 -3.34 2.27 -4.31
N ALA A 183 -2.82 1.87 -3.15
CA ALA A 183 -3.62 1.68 -1.95
C ALA A 183 -2.88 2.16 -0.70
N GLU A 184 -3.64 2.74 0.22
CA GLU A 184 -3.18 3.08 1.57
C GLU A 184 -3.61 2.00 2.56
N CYS A 185 -2.71 1.59 3.46
CA CYS A 185 -2.97 0.60 4.50
C CYS A 185 -3.02 1.28 5.86
N LYS A 186 -4.17 1.24 6.55
CA LYS A 186 -4.37 1.97 7.82
C LYS A 186 -4.98 1.07 8.90
N VAL A 187 -4.32 0.92 10.05
CA VAL A 187 -4.95 0.27 11.21
C VAL A 187 -6.23 1.01 11.62
N ASN A 188 -6.23 2.35 11.62
CA ASN A 188 -7.43 3.14 11.81
C ASN A 188 -7.52 4.26 10.78
N LEU A 189 -8.75 4.61 10.38
CA LEU A 189 -9.02 5.71 9.46
C LEU A 189 -9.82 6.81 10.16
N ASP A 190 -9.20 7.97 10.37
CA ASP A 190 -9.86 9.19 10.84
C ASP A 190 -10.14 10.17 9.70
N LYS A 191 -10.91 11.23 9.99
CA LYS A 191 -11.33 12.22 8.98
C LYS A 191 -10.17 12.95 8.32
N THR A 192 -9.11 13.24 9.06
CA THR A 192 -7.94 13.95 8.53
C THR A 192 -7.17 13.05 7.57
N MET A 193 -6.97 11.79 7.93
CA MET A 193 -6.36 10.77 7.06
C MET A 193 -7.16 10.57 5.78
N PHE A 194 -8.49 10.49 5.88
CA PHE A 194 -9.37 10.37 4.71
C PHE A 194 -9.26 11.58 3.77
N GLN A 195 -9.22 12.80 4.30
CA GLN A 195 -9.06 14.02 3.49
C GLN A 195 -7.68 14.11 2.83
N GLU A 196 -6.60 13.73 3.52
CA GLU A 196 -5.26 13.67 2.92
C GLU A 196 -5.21 12.64 1.78
N ALA A 197 -5.80 11.46 2.01
CA ALA A 197 -5.91 10.41 1.00
C ALA A 197 -6.71 10.88 -0.22
N ALA A 198 -7.82 11.61 -0.02
CA ALA A 198 -8.60 12.19 -1.13
C ALA A 198 -7.79 13.20 -1.97
N GLY A 199 -7.00 14.05 -1.32
CA GLY A 199 -6.10 14.97 -2.01
C GLY A 199 -4.96 14.26 -2.74
N THR A 200 -4.47 13.14 -2.20
CA THR A 200 -3.44 12.30 -2.81
C THR A 200 -3.99 11.58 -4.05
N ALA A 201 -5.17 10.97 -3.93
CA ALA A 201 -5.89 10.35 -5.04
C ALA A 201 -6.09 11.32 -6.21
N ALA A 202 -6.51 12.56 -5.92
CA ALA A 202 -6.71 13.57 -6.94
C ALA A 202 -5.42 13.90 -7.70
N ARG A 203 -4.28 14.01 -7.02
CA ARG A 203 -2.97 14.26 -7.67
C ARG A 203 -2.47 13.06 -8.46
N LEU A 204 -2.63 11.85 -7.94
CA LEU A 204 -2.31 10.62 -8.65
C LEU A 204 -3.07 10.56 -9.99
N LYS A 205 -4.38 10.85 -9.95
CA LYS A 205 -5.25 10.87 -11.14
C LYS A 205 -4.95 12.01 -12.11
N GLN A 206 -4.31 13.10 -11.68
CA GLN A 206 -3.80 14.11 -12.60
C GLN A 206 -2.63 13.58 -13.44
N GLY A 207 -1.74 12.78 -12.85
CA GLY A 207 -0.61 12.16 -13.54
C GLY A 207 -1.01 10.93 -14.37
N CYS A 208 -2.00 10.17 -13.89
CA CYS A 208 -2.55 9.00 -14.57
C CYS A 208 -4.08 8.96 -14.40
N PRO A 209 -4.87 9.51 -15.34
CA PRO A 209 -6.33 9.62 -15.20
C PRO A 209 -7.07 8.31 -14.96
N TYR A 210 -6.50 7.20 -15.44
CA TYR A 210 -7.08 5.86 -15.30
C TYR A 210 -6.67 5.16 -14.00
N SER A 211 -5.78 5.77 -13.22
CA SER A 211 -5.28 5.15 -12.00
C SER A 211 -6.41 4.90 -11.00
N GLN A 212 -6.30 3.78 -10.28
CA GLN A 212 -7.20 3.43 -9.19
C GLN A 212 -6.55 3.71 -7.85
N TYR A 213 -7.28 4.28 -6.90
CA TYR A 213 -6.81 4.63 -5.58
C TYR A 213 -7.75 4.11 -4.50
N TYR A 214 -7.23 3.26 -3.63
CA TYR A 214 -7.99 2.59 -2.58
C TYR A 214 -7.45 2.90 -1.19
N ILE A 215 -8.29 2.69 -0.18
CA ILE A 215 -7.84 2.62 1.21
C ILE A 215 -8.29 1.29 1.78
N LEU A 216 -7.38 0.55 2.40
CA LEU A 216 -7.70 -0.63 3.19
C LEU A 216 -7.48 -0.27 4.64
N ASN A 217 -8.56 -0.26 5.43
CA ASN A 217 -8.48 0.09 6.83
C ASN A 217 -9.08 -0.99 7.74
N GLU A 218 -8.44 -1.26 8.87
CA GLU A 218 -8.93 -2.26 9.81
C GLU A 218 -10.10 -1.73 10.64
N TYR A 219 -9.94 -0.54 11.21
CA TYR A 219 -10.92 0.09 12.08
C TYR A 219 -11.33 1.48 11.58
N LEU A 220 -12.59 1.84 11.75
CA LEU A 220 -13.09 3.17 11.43
C LEU A 220 -13.05 4.09 12.67
N ASP A 221 -12.46 5.28 12.55
CA ASP A 221 -12.36 6.32 13.59
C ASP A 221 -13.01 7.64 13.09
N MET A 222 -14.05 7.47 12.27
CA MET A 222 -14.89 8.52 11.69
C MET A 222 -16.25 7.92 11.33
N GLU A 223 -17.19 8.73 10.84
CA GLU A 223 -18.37 8.21 10.16
C GLU A 223 -18.04 7.83 8.72
N ALA A 224 -18.78 6.86 8.17
CA ALA A 224 -18.59 6.45 6.78
C ALA A 224 -18.96 7.61 5.83
N GLU A 225 -18.09 7.92 4.89
CA GLU A 225 -18.27 8.97 3.89
C GLU A 225 -18.51 8.36 2.50
N ASP A 226 -19.23 9.08 1.65
CA ASP A 226 -19.46 8.66 0.26
C ASP A 226 -18.23 8.96 -0.60
N CYS A 227 -17.49 7.91 -0.97
CA CYS A 227 -16.26 8.02 -1.78
C CYS A 227 -16.51 8.64 -3.16
N ARG A 228 -17.75 8.58 -3.69
CA ARG A 228 -18.11 9.17 -4.99
C ARG A 228 -17.99 10.70 -5.01
N LEU A 229 -17.96 11.33 -3.83
CA LEU A 229 -17.73 12.76 -3.68
C LEU A 229 -16.24 13.12 -3.62
N THR A 230 -15.36 12.14 -3.80
CA THR A 230 -13.90 12.28 -3.71
C THR A 230 -13.21 11.62 -4.91
N ALA A 231 -11.89 11.72 -4.98
CA ALA A 231 -11.08 11.01 -5.97
C ALA A 231 -10.72 9.57 -5.54
N ILE A 232 -11.05 9.14 -4.32
CA ILE A 232 -10.83 7.78 -3.83
C ILE A 232 -11.86 6.85 -4.50
N ASP A 233 -11.41 5.75 -5.09
CA ASP A 233 -12.30 4.80 -5.78
C ASP A 233 -13.09 3.94 -4.79
N ASN A 234 -12.46 3.51 -3.70
CA ASN A 234 -13.15 2.82 -2.61
C ASN A 234 -12.36 2.81 -1.29
N VAL A 235 -13.07 2.61 -0.18
CA VAL A 235 -12.52 2.32 1.14
C VAL A 235 -13.01 0.94 1.60
N PHE A 236 -12.08 0.05 1.93
CA PHE A 236 -12.36 -1.31 2.40
C PHE A 236 -12.15 -1.40 3.92
N LEU A 237 -13.25 -1.53 4.66
CA LEU A 237 -13.23 -1.73 6.11
C LEU A 237 -13.06 -3.23 6.42
N LEU A 238 -11.82 -3.66 6.67
CA LEU A 238 -11.42 -5.06 6.75
C LEU A 238 -12.06 -5.84 7.90
N ARG A 239 -12.36 -5.20 9.03
CA ARG A 239 -12.89 -5.87 10.23
C ARG A 239 -14.34 -5.55 10.53
N HIS A 240 -15.01 -4.75 9.71
CA HIS A 240 -16.38 -4.27 9.98
C HIS A 240 -16.56 -3.58 11.35
N ALA A 241 -15.51 -2.95 11.89
CA ALA A 241 -15.49 -2.46 13.26
C ALA A 241 -15.06 -0.98 13.37
N LYS A 242 -15.64 -0.26 14.33
CA LYS A 242 -15.11 1.02 14.79
C LYS A 242 -13.88 0.80 15.67
N ARG A 243 -12.98 1.78 15.69
CA ARG A 243 -11.81 1.77 16.58
C ARG A 243 -12.28 1.75 18.04
N LEU A 244 -11.59 1.00 18.89
CA LEU A 244 -11.87 1.03 20.33
C LEU A 244 -11.82 2.47 20.89
N PRO A 245 -12.68 2.82 21.86
CA PRO A 245 -12.53 4.03 22.65
C PRO A 245 -11.16 4.11 23.34
N PHE A 246 -10.67 5.32 23.58
CA PHE A 246 -9.30 5.57 24.07
C PHE A 246 -8.94 4.75 25.32
N GLU A 247 -9.84 4.70 26.29
CA GLU A 247 -9.70 4.00 27.57
C GLU A 247 -9.62 2.47 27.43
N LYS A 248 -10.06 1.91 26.29
CA LYS A 248 -10.03 0.47 26.00
C LYS A 248 -8.85 0.05 25.14
N ARG A 249 -8.16 1.00 24.48
CA ARG A 249 -7.07 0.72 23.52
C ARG A 249 -5.81 0.12 24.15
N SER A 250 -5.66 0.18 25.46
CA SER A 250 -4.54 -0.42 26.21
C SER A 250 -4.96 -1.62 27.04
N VAL A 251 -6.23 -2.01 27.01
CA VAL A 251 -6.77 -3.13 27.79
C VAL A 251 -6.66 -4.39 26.93
N HIS A 252 -5.74 -5.30 27.31
CA HIS A 252 -5.46 -6.52 26.55
C HIS A 252 -6.73 -7.33 26.20
N GLU A 253 -7.62 -7.55 27.17
CA GLU A 253 -8.86 -8.30 26.94
C GLU A 253 -9.81 -7.62 25.95
N GLU A 254 -9.87 -6.27 25.93
CA GLU A 254 -10.71 -5.54 24.97
C GLU A 254 -10.14 -5.64 23.55
N ILE A 255 -8.80 -5.57 23.41
CA ILE A 255 -8.11 -5.74 22.12
C ILE A 255 -8.32 -7.16 21.61
N ARG A 256 -8.07 -8.17 22.46
CA ARG A 256 -8.29 -9.59 22.13
C ARG A 256 -9.72 -9.82 21.68
N ARG A 257 -10.71 -9.37 22.48
CA ARG A 257 -12.12 -9.55 22.15
C ARG A 257 -12.48 -8.89 20.83
N GLN A 258 -11.92 -7.71 20.52
CA GLN A 258 -12.17 -7.06 19.25
C GLN A 258 -11.60 -7.86 18.06
N HIS A 259 -10.39 -8.42 18.18
CA HIS A 259 -9.82 -9.28 17.14
C HIS A 259 -10.67 -10.55 16.92
N GLU A 260 -11.12 -11.19 18.00
CA GLU A 260 -11.93 -12.42 17.94
C GLU A 260 -13.32 -12.18 17.34
N GLN A 261 -13.98 -11.07 17.71
CA GLN A 261 -15.31 -10.71 17.21
C GLN A 261 -15.29 -10.09 15.80
N SER A 262 -14.15 -9.53 15.41
CA SER A 262 -13.99 -8.77 14.18
C SER A 262 -12.62 -9.08 13.55
N PRO A 263 -12.40 -10.33 13.11
CA PRO A 263 -11.21 -10.67 12.33
C PRO A 263 -11.24 -9.94 10.98
N ILE A 264 -10.10 -9.87 10.29
CA ILE A 264 -10.07 -9.41 8.90
C ILE A 264 -10.93 -10.38 8.07
N ASP A 265 -11.94 -9.85 7.41
CA ASP A 265 -12.87 -10.60 6.59
C ASP A 265 -12.27 -10.90 5.21
N ALA A 266 -12.16 -12.19 4.90
CA ALA A 266 -11.68 -12.67 3.61
C ALA A 266 -12.57 -12.22 2.44
N GLU A 267 -13.85 -11.97 2.68
CA GLU A 267 -14.77 -11.48 1.67
C GLU A 267 -14.48 -10.02 1.31
N VAL A 268 -14.10 -9.19 2.27
CA VAL A 268 -13.66 -7.82 1.99
C VAL A 268 -12.34 -7.80 1.22
N VAL A 269 -11.40 -8.68 1.58
CA VAL A 269 -10.15 -8.87 0.82
C VAL A 269 -10.45 -9.35 -0.61
N TRP A 270 -11.39 -10.28 -0.77
CA TRP A 270 -11.83 -10.75 -2.09
C TRP A 270 -12.44 -9.62 -2.93
N LEU A 271 -13.29 -8.77 -2.35
CA LEU A 271 -13.83 -7.59 -3.04
C LEU A 271 -12.72 -6.66 -3.56
N PHE A 272 -11.65 -6.47 -2.78
CA PHE A 272 -10.48 -5.70 -3.24
C PHE A 272 -9.77 -6.39 -4.42
N VAL A 273 -9.55 -7.71 -4.33
CA VAL A 273 -8.97 -8.50 -5.42
C VAL A 273 -9.83 -8.43 -6.69
N GLU A 274 -11.16 -8.48 -6.57
CA GLU A 274 -12.07 -8.30 -7.71
C GLU A 274 -11.93 -6.94 -8.37
N LYS A 275 -11.69 -5.87 -7.58
CA LYS A 275 -11.39 -4.54 -8.15
C LYS A 275 -10.06 -4.53 -8.91
N ILE A 276 -9.03 -5.17 -8.40
CA ILE A 276 -7.75 -5.32 -9.12
C ILE A 276 -7.96 -6.12 -10.41
N GLN A 277 -8.67 -7.26 -10.34
CA GLN A 277 -8.93 -8.09 -11.51
C GLN A 277 -9.71 -7.34 -12.59
N ALA A 278 -10.77 -6.62 -12.19
CA ALA A 278 -11.55 -5.79 -13.11
C ALA A 278 -10.69 -4.69 -13.75
N PHE A 279 -9.78 -4.09 -12.98
CA PHE A 279 -8.84 -3.09 -13.49
C PHE A 279 -7.86 -3.68 -14.52
N ILE A 280 -7.29 -4.86 -14.25
CA ILE A 280 -6.38 -5.57 -15.17
C ILE A 280 -7.11 -5.95 -16.47
N SER A 281 -8.35 -6.43 -16.37
CA SER A 281 -9.14 -6.87 -17.52
C SER A 281 -9.75 -5.73 -18.34
N ALA A 282 -9.77 -4.50 -17.81
CA ALA A 282 -10.35 -3.35 -18.49
C ALA A 282 -9.44 -2.80 -19.58
N ALA A 283 -10.03 -2.43 -20.72
CA ALA A 283 -9.37 -1.56 -21.69
C ALA A 283 -9.47 -0.12 -21.19
N TRP A 284 -8.36 0.48 -20.73
CA TRP A 284 -8.39 1.80 -20.10
C TRP A 284 -8.70 2.93 -21.08
N TYR A 285 -8.10 2.90 -22.27
CA TYR A 285 -8.39 3.84 -23.37
C TYR A 285 -7.98 3.26 -24.71
N ASP A 286 -8.94 3.14 -25.64
CA ASP A 286 -8.71 2.69 -27.02
C ASP A 286 -9.51 3.58 -27.98
N PRO A 287 -8.92 4.68 -28.48
CA PRO A 287 -9.62 5.61 -29.37
C PRO A 287 -9.99 4.97 -30.71
N GLY A 288 -9.23 3.96 -31.16
CA GLY A 288 -9.48 3.25 -32.41
C GLY A 288 -10.78 2.44 -32.36
N LYS A 289 -11.16 1.95 -31.18
CA LYS A 289 -12.41 1.22 -30.97
C LYS A 289 -13.59 2.11 -30.60
N ALA A 290 -13.38 3.38 -30.26
CA ALA A 290 -14.46 4.28 -29.87
C ALA A 290 -15.52 4.44 -30.97
N ILE A 291 -15.07 4.56 -32.22
CA ILE A 291 -15.96 4.67 -33.41
C ILE A 291 -16.72 3.35 -33.63
N GLN A 292 -16.05 2.21 -33.52
CA GLN A 292 -16.68 0.89 -33.69
C GLN A 292 -17.71 0.60 -32.59
N ARG A 293 -17.40 0.99 -31.35
CA ARG A 293 -18.27 0.82 -30.18
C ARG A 293 -19.43 1.82 -30.19
N GLY A 294 -19.31 2.95 -30.88
CA GLY A 294 -20.25 4.07 -30.78
C GLY A 294 -20.25 4.77 -29.41
N SER A 295 -19.19 4.57 -28.62
CA SER A 295 -19.04 5.12 -27.27
C SER A 295 -17.58 5.43 -26.98
N PHE A 296 -17.34 6.54 -26.28
CA PHE A 296 -16.00 6.95 -25.81
C PHE A 296 -15.47 6.08 -24.66
N VAL A 297 -16.38 5.40 -23.94
CA VAL A 297 -16.09 4.49 -22.82
C VAL A 297 -16.74 3.12 -23.02
#